data_AF-A0A3A9ZSP8-F1
#
_entry.id   AF-A0A3A9ZSP8-F1
#
_cell.length_a   1.000
_cell.length_b   1.000
_cell.length_c   1.000
_cell.angle_alpha   90.00
_cell.angle_beta   90.00
_cell.angle_gamma   90.00
#
_symmetry.space_group_name_H-M   'P 1'
#
loop_
_entity.id
_entity.type
_entity.pdbx_description
1 polymer ?
#
loop_
_entity_poly.entity_id
_entity_poly.type
_entity_poly.pdbx_seq_one_letter_code
_entity_poly.pdbx_strand_id
1 'polypeptide(L)'
;MRDRRVLALWSLFSLLAAGSAGLVTLRPDRLSDLHIYRGALLHLHAGRPLYDFVADNGGPFTYPPFAALVLWPVAAVAEGVVQAVWLAATCLAVVAIAVPVGRVLAQPGPRRQLVVPVVACALMLSAPVQSNLRFGQVSVFIVLLALLDATGAVPARLRGVLVGVAAAIKLTPLLFVVYFVAVGRYRDAARTVAAFLACGVVGLAVLPAESLTYWTEAVRETSRIGNLASLGNQSMHGMLLRLGVDPAALPGLWAALVAVLCGVALLRARHLAGAGRPGHAAVLVGCATVAASPVSWTHHQIWPVLAAMLLVGGVGVARRVAGAVLLVTMVFSLGVLLAPVSTRPGVQFLLENARALGVATLCLAGFGGVAVAATRVRRRATPVRAGLRVATTAVAALAFFAVQPLPAGADPTFKAYALSDTTNPRYFFVCRDAASCAAYDSGAPVTFGVRTEPTKVRVNGVVSPLVARLEYHSAPGGPPRRIPLLEAHPGSRVFSFRSATMTHGRLVAYAADGQPVATYAEELAAAFASAPPG
;
A
#
# COMPACT_ATOMS: atom_id res chain seq x y z
N MET A 1 18.65 6.21 40.25
CA MET A 1 17.28 5.66 40.31
C MET A 1 16.72 5.61 38.89
N ARG A 2 16.30 4.44 38.37
CA ARG A 2 15.63 4.36 37.05
C ARG A 2 14.32 5.15 37.11
N ASP A 3 14.11 6.07 36.18
CA ASP A 3 12.86 6.82 36.07
C ASP A 3 11.71 5.83 35.84
N ARG A 4 10.79 5.72 36.81
CA ARG A 4 9.63 4.81 36.76
C ARG A 4 8.78 5.03 35.50
N ARG A 5 8.78 6.23 34.93
CA ARG A 5 8.06 6.56 33.69
C ARG A 5 8.66 5.87 32.47
N VAL A 6 9.99 5.78 32.40
CA VAL A 6 10.68 5.07 31.31
C VAL A 6 10.32 3.58 31.35
N LEU A 7 10.35 2.98 32.55
CA LEU A 7 9.93 1.59 32.73
C LEU A 7 8.46 1.38 32.34
N ALA A 8 7.55 2.25 32.81
CA ALA A 8 6.14 2.17 32.46
C ALA A 8 5.88 2.23 30.94
N LEU A 9 6.60 3.10 30.21
CA LEU A 9 6.47 3.21 28.76
C LEU A 9 7.03 1.99 28.01
N TRP A 10 8.13 1.41 28.47
CA TRP A 10 8.63 0.15 27.89
C TRP A 10 7.75 -1.05 28.22
N SER A 11 7.16 -1.10 29.41
CA SER A 11 6.13 -2.09 29.75
C SER A 11 4.91 -1.93 28.86
N LEU A 12 4.44 -0.70 28.63
CA LEU A 12 3.36 -0.41 27.69
C LEU A 12 3.72 -0.88 26.27
N PHE A 13 4.91 -0.55 25.77
CA PHE A 13 5.37 -1.04 24.46
C PHE A 13 5.34 -2.57 24.38
N SER A 14 5.85 -3.24 25.43
CA SER A 14 5.90 -4.71 25.48
C SER A 14 4.50 -5.32 25.46
N LEU A 15 3.54 -4.73 26.18
CA LEU A 15 2.13 -5.14 26.15
C LEU A 15 1.50 -4.92 24.77
N LEU A 16 1.75 -3.77 24.14
CA LEU A 16 1.26 -3.47 22.79
C LEU A 16 1.83 -4.44 21.75
N ALA A 17 3.13 -4.73 21.83
CA ALA A 17 3.83 -5.63 20.94
C ALA A 17 3.34 -7.07 21.09
N ALA A 18 3.25 -7.57 22.34
CA ALA A 18 2.76 -8.91 22.64
C ALA A 18 1.29 -9.08 22.27
N GLY A 19 0.44 -8.10 22.61
CA GLY A 19 -0.97 -8.10 22.23
C GLY A 19 -1.16 -8.08 20.71
N SER A 20 -0.41 -7.26 19.99
CA SER A 20 -0.48 -7.19 18.52
C SER A 20 0.01 -8.48 17.86
N ALA A 21 1.12 -9.04 18.32
CA ALA A 21 1.63 -10.33 17.84
C ALA A 21 0.63 -11.46 18.12
N GLY A 22 0.08 -11.52 19.35
CA GLY A 22 -0.95 -12.49 19.72
C GLY A 22 -2.20 -12.39 18.84
N LEU A 23 -2.72 -11.18 18.63
CA LEU A 23 -3.85 -10.95 17.73
C LEU A 23 -3.55 -11.39 16.29
N VAL A 24 -2.32 -11.20 15.81
CA VAL A 24 -1.90 -11.71 14.49
C VAL A 24 -1.92 -13.23 14.46
N THR A 25 -1.43 -13.93 15.49
CA THR A 25 -1.42 -15.41 15.51
C THR A 25 -2.82 -16.03 15.44
N LEU A 26 -3.85 -15.31 15.90
CA LEU A 26 -5.25 -15.75 15.83
C LEU A 26 -5.88 -15.56 14.43
N ARG A 27 -5.20 -14.87 13.51
CA ARG A 27 -5.76 -14.60 12.18
C ARG A 27 -5.61 -15.80 11.25
N PRO A 28 -6.64 -16.10 10.43
CA PRO A 28 -6.51 -17.06 9.33
C PRO A 28 -5.49 -16.61 8.29
N ASP A 29 -5.41 -15.30 8.02
CA ASP A 29 -4.53 -14.70 7.00
C ASP A 29 -3.19 -14.19 7.57
N ARG A 30 -2.80 -14.71 8.74
CA ARG A 30 -1.59 -14.29 9.45
C ARG A 30 -0.34 -14.47 8.61
N LEU A 31 0.56 -13.49 8.68
CA LEU A 31 1.88 -13.49 8.07
C LEU A 31 1.87 -13.87 6.58
N SER A 32 0.84 -13.47 5.84
CA SER A 32 0.58 -13.96 4.48
C SER A 32 1.72 -13.67 3.48
N ASP A 33 2.43 -12.56 3.61
CA ASP A 33 3.57 -12.25 2.74
C ASP A 33 4.81 -13.09 3.13
N LEU A 34 4.99 -13.38 4.41
CA LEU A 34 6.02 -14.33 4.86
C LEU A 34 5.75 -15.75 4.33
N HIS A 35 4.48 -16.16 4.26
CA HIS A 35 4.11 -17.44 3.60
C HIS A 35 4.44 -17.41 2.11
N ILE A 36 4.23 -16.28 1.42
CA ILE A 36 4.66 -16.11 0.01
C ILE A 36 6.18 -16.26 -0.10
N TYR A 37 6.96 -15.59 0.75
CA TYR A 37 8.43 -15.70 0.71
C TYR A 37 8.88 -17.14 0.93
N ARG A 38 8.35 -17.79 1.97
CA ARG A 38 8.68 -19.17 2.29
C ARG A 38 8.29 -20.13 1.16
N GLY A 39 7.07 -20.01 0.64
CA GLY A 39 6.56 -20.85 -0.44
C GLY A 39 7.36 -20.69 -1.73
N ALA A 40 7.69 -19.45 -2.12
CA ALA A 40 8.52 -19.17 -3.29
C ALA A 40 9.92 -19.78 -3.16
N LEU A 41 10.53 -19.69 -1.98
CA LEU A 41 11.84 -20.28 -1.72
C LEU A 41 11.81 -21.81 -1.70
N LEU A 42 10.76 -22.43 -1.17
CA LEU A 42 10.57 -23.88 -1.24
C LEU A 42 10.31 -24.35 -2.68
N HIS A 43 9.57 -23.57 -3.46
CA HIS A 43 9.34 -23.82 -4.88
C HIS A 43 10.65 -23.77 -5.66
N LEU A 44 11.48 -22.75 -5.40
CA LEU A 44 12.82 -22.63 -5.95
C LEU A 44 13.74 -23.77 -5.52
N HIS A 45 13.69 -24.18 -4.25
CA HIS A 45 14.46 -25.31 -3.74
C HIS A 45 14.07 -26.64 -4.40
N ALA A 46 12.82 -26.78 -4.85
CA ALA A 46 12.34 -27.92 -5.63
C ALA A 46 12.72 -27.85 -7.13
N GLY A 47 13.60 -26.92 -7.52
CA GLY A 47 14.11 -26.78 -8.89
C GLY A 47 13.15 -26.09 -9.86
N ARG A 48 12.14 -25.37 -9.36
CA ARG A 48 11.16 -24.65 -10.19
C ARG A 48 11.45 -23.15 -10.20
N PRO A 49 11.07 -22.40 -11.26
CA PRO A 49 11.38 -20.97 -11.35
C PRO A 49 10.76 -20.14 -10.22
N LEU A 50 11.53 -19.22 -9.65
CA LEU A 50 11.10 -18.41 -8.49
C LEU A 50 9.87 -17.55 -8.81
N TYR A 51 9.84 -16.96 -10.01
CA TYR A 51 8.79 -16.01 -10.42
C TYR A 51 7.52 -16.65 -10.98
N ASP A 52 7.49 -17.99 -11.10
CA ASP A 52 6.30 -18.77 -11.45
C ASP A 52 5.49 -19.16 -10.20
N PHE A 53 6.07 -19.01 -9.01
CA PHE A 53 5.37 -19.30 -7.77
C PHE A 53 4.20 -18.32 -7.54
N VAL A 54 3.04 -18.89 -7.22
CA VAL A 54 1.85 -18.17 -6.77
C VAL A 54 1.35 -18.86 -5.51
N ALA A 55 1.22 -18.13 -4.40
CA ALA A 55 0.69 -18.66 -3.16
C ALA A 55 -0.84 -18.86 -3.23
N ASP A 56 -1.41 -19.56 -2.25
CA ASP A 56 -2.85 -19.85 -2.17
C ASP A 56 -3.74 -18.58 -2.15
N ASN A 57 -3.21 -17.47 -1.65
CA ASN A 57 -3.89 -16.17 -1.66
C ASN A 57 -3.78 -15.44 -3.02
N GLY A 58 -3.09 -16.02 -4.00
CA GLY A 58 -2.82 -15.47 -5.33
C GLY A 58 -1.61 -14.53 -5.39
N GLY A 59 -0.87 -14.35 -4.31
CA GLY A 59 0.28 -13.44 -4.26
C GLY A 59 1.56 -14.09 -4.81
N PRO A 60 2.28 -13.42 -5.74
CA PRO A 60 3.55 -13.91 -6.26
C PRO A 60 4.76 -13.34 -5.49
N PHE A 61 5.94 -13.92 -5.73
CA PHE A 61 7.21 -13.30 -5.34
C PHE A 61 7.52 -12.10 -6.24
N THR A 62 7.90 -10.95 -5.66
CA THR A 62 8.00 -9.67 -6.38
C THR A 62 9.32 -8.92 -6.20
N TYR A 63 10.29 -9.52 -5.48
CA TYR A 63 11.55 -8.85 -5.14
C TYR A 63 12.70 -9.28 -6.07
N PRO A 64 13.79 -8.51 -6.14
CA PRO A 64 14.99 -8.92 -6.84
C PRO A 64 15.53 -10.26 -6.30
N PRO A 65 16.29 -11.03 -7.09
CA PRO A 65 16.82 -12.33 -6.67
C PRO A 65 17.71 -12.27 -5.43
N PHE A 66 18.43 -11.16 -5.21
CA PHE A 66 19.19 -10.97 -3.97
C PHE A 66 18.31 -11.03 -2.72
N ALA A 67 17.04 -10.59 -2.79
CA ALA A 67 16.10 -10.74 -1.69
C ALA A 67 15.82 -12.22 -1.38
N ALA A 68 15.73 -13.09 -2.40
CA ALA A 68 15.56 -14.52 -2.20
C ALA A 68 16.74 -15.13 -1.44
N LEU A 69 17.97 -14.69 -1.73
CA LEU A 69 19.17 -15.12 -1.00
C LEU A 69 19.15 -14.67 0.47
N VAL A 70 18.78 -13.41 0.73
CA VAL A 70 18.66 -12.89 2.10
C VAL A 70 17.56 -13.62 2.88
N LEU A 71 16.45 -13.95 2.22
CA LEU A 71 15.32 -14.64 2.81
C LEU A 71 15.50 -16.17 2.85
N TRP A 72 16.53 -16.72 2.20
CA TRP A 72 16.77 -18.16 2.10
C TRP A 72 16.63 -18.93 3.42
N PRO A 73 17.13 -18.43 4.57
CA PRO A 73 16.98 -19.13 5.86
C PRO A 73 15.52 -19.37 6.29
N VAL A 74 14.56 -18.59 5.79
CA VAL A 74 13.12 -18.76 6.05
C VAL A 74 12.60 -20.12 5.55
N ALA A 75 13.19 -20.68 4.49
CA ALA A 75 12.81 -21.98 3.97
C ALA A 75 13.45 -23.15 4.75
N ALA A 76 14.52 -22.90 5.50
CA ALA A 76 15.34 -23.95 6.13
C ALA A 76 14.81 -24.44 7.48
N VAL A 77 13.84 -23.75 8.09
CA VAL A 77 13.31 -24.08 9.42
C VAL A 77 11.79 -24.24 9.40
N ALA A 78 11.26 -24.84 10.47
CA ALA A 78 9.83 -25.05 10.65
C ALA A 78 9.07 -23.72 10.63
N GLU A 79 7.94 -23.70 9.94
CA GLU A 79 7.15 -22.48 9.70
C GLU A 79 6.76 -21.74 10.98
N GLY A 80 6.32 -22.45 12.02
CA GLY A 80 6.00 -21.84 13.32
C GLY A 80 7.18 -21.10 13.95
N VAL A 81 8.41 -21.61 13.78
CA VAL A 81 9.63 -20.98 14.27
C VAL A 81 9.93 -19.70 13.47
N VAL A 82 9.83 -19.76 12.13
CA VAL A 82 9.97 -18.56 11.28
C VAL A 82 8.98 -17.48 11.71
N GLN A 83 7.71 -17.84 11.89
CA GLN A 83 6.65 -16.89 12.25
C GLN A 83 6.96 -16.21 13.58
N ALA A 84 7.36 -16.96 14.61
CA ALA A 84 7.73 -16.42 15.92
C ALA A 84 8.96 -15.51 15.84
N VAL A 85 10.02 -15.95 15.17
CA VAL A 85 11.26 -15.17 14.98
C VAL A 85 10.97 -13.88 14.19
N TRP A 86 10.14 -13.94 13.16
CA TRP A 86 9.80 -12.80 12.31
C TRP A 86 9.01 -11.73 13.07
N LEU A 87 8.03 -12.14 13.89
CA LEU A 87 7.28 -11.24 14.75
C LEU A 87 8.22 -10.55 15.77
N ALA A 88 9.09 -11.32 16.42
CA ALA A 88 10.08 -10.78 17.35
C ALA A 88 11.05 -9.80 16.66
N ALA A 89 11.56 -10.16 15.48
CA ALA A 89 12.44 -9.32 14.67
C ALA A 89 11.74 -8.02 14.22
N THR A 90 10.46 -8.08 13.87
CA THR A 90 9.65 -6.89 13.53
C THR A 90 9.52 -5.95 14.72
N CYS A 91 9.20 -6.48 15.91
CA CYS A 91 9.13 -5.69 17.14
C CYS A 91 10.48 -5.05 17.50
N LEU A 92 11.58 -5.79 17.35
CA LEU A 92 12.93 -5.27 17.56
C LEU A 92 13.28 -4.17 16.53
N ALA A 93 12.90 -4.36 15.27
CA ALA A 93 13.10 -3.34 14.23
C ALA A 93 12.34 -2.05 14.55
N VAL A 94 11.12 -2.13 15.09
CA VAL A 94 10.37 -0.95 15.56
C VAL A 94 11.15 -0.19 16.65
N VAL A 95 11.69 -0.91 17.64
CA VAL A 95 12.54 -0.30 18.68
C VAL A 95 13.78 0.35 18.06
N ALA A 96 14.45 -0.35 17.14
CA ALA A 96 15.66 0.15 16.48
C ALA A 96 15.39 1.38 15.61
N ILE A 97 14.22 1.47 14.95
CA ILE A 97 13.75 2.66 14.20
C ILE A 97 13.44 3.83 15.15
N ALA A 98 12.88 3.55 16.34
CA ALA A 98 12.51 4.57 17.31
C ALA A 98 13.73 5.33 17.88
N VAL A 99 14.89 4.69 17.95
CA VAL A 99 16.12 5.29 18.50
C VAL A 99 16.60 6.52 17.70
N PRO A 100 16.89 6.45 16.39
CA PRO A 100 17.38 7.61 15.63
C PRO A 100 16.35 8.76 15.60
N VAL A 101 15.06 8.46 15.45
CA VAL A 101 14.01 9.51 15.48
C VAL A 101 13.85 10.10 16.88
N GLY A 102 13.88 9.28 17.92
CA GLY A 102 13.84 9.75 19.30
C GLY A 102 15.03 10.64 19.65
N ARG A 103 16.23 10.35 19.11
CA ARG A 103 17.41 11.22 19.25
C ARG A 103 17.24 12.57 18.55
N VAL A 104 16.60 12.61 17.38
CA VAL A 104 16.28 13.85 16.66
C VAL A 104 15.26 14.70 17.42
N LEU A 105 14.30 14.06 18.07
CA LEU A 105 13.23 14.71 18.83
C LEU A 105 13.65 15.14 20.25
N ALA A 106 14.60 14.43 20.85
CA ALA A 106 14.99 14.65 22.22
C ALA A 106 15.73 15.98 22.41
N GLN A 107 15.09 16.90 23.13
CA GLN A 107 15.77 18.07 23.68
C GLN A 107 16.67 17.67 24.87
N PRO A 108 17.76 18.41 25.12
CA PRO A 108 18.54 18.24 26.34
C PRO A 108 17.66 18.35 27.59
N GLY A 109 17.83 17.42 28.54
CA GLY A 109 17.09 17.42 29.81
C GLY A 109 16.53 16.04 30.23
N PRO A 110 15.87 15.97 31.39
CA PRO A 110 15.47 14.70 32.02
C PRO A 110 14.42 13.92 31.21
N ARG A 111 13.59 14.61 30.42
CA ARG A 111 12.54 13.97 29.59
C ARG A 111 13.08 13.28 28.34
N ARG A 112 14.36 13.44 27.99
CA ARG A 112 15.00 12.82 26.82
C ARG A 112 14.84 11.30 26.78
N GLN A 113 14.91 10.66 27.95
CA GLN A 113 14.82 9.20 28.07
C GLN A 113 13.41 8.66 27.76
N LEU A 114 12.37 9.51 27.80
CA LEU A 114 10.99 9.14 27.52
C LEU A 114 10.67 9.12 26.02
N VAL A 115 11.45 9.82 25.19
CA VAL A 115 11.10 10.06 23.78
C VAL A 115 11.14 8.77 22.96
N VAL A 116 12.20 7.97 23.11
CA VAL A 116 12.35 6.70 22.36
C VAL A 116 11.20 5.73 22.63
N PRO A 117 10.83 5.40 23.90
CA PRO A 117 9.70 4.50 24.12
C PRO A 117 8.35 5.08 23.68
N VAL A 118 8.15 6.41 23.76
CA VAL A 118 6.95 7.05 23.18
C VAL A 118 6.89 6.86 21.66
N VAL A 119 7.99 7.08 20.96
CA VAL A 119 8.10 6.85 19.50
C VAL A 119 7.85 5.38 19.16
N ALA A 120 8.39 4.45 19.95
CA ALA A 120 8.18 3.02 19.77
C ALA A 120 6.70 2.62 19.95
N CYS A 121 6.02 3.14 20.98
CA CYS A 121 4.58 2.92 21.19
C CYS A 121 3.75 3.51 20.04
N ALA A 122 4.05 4.74 19.60
CA ALA A 122 3.35 5.38 18.49
C ALA A 122 3.53 4.61 17.17
N LEU A 123 4.73 4.08 16.92
CA LEU A 123 4.98 3.19 15.80
C LEU A 123 4.18 1.90 15.91
N MET A 124 4.22 1.22 17.06
CA MET A 124 3.50 -0.04 17.27
C MET A 124 1.99 0.11 17.07
N LEU A 125 1.40 1.23 17.51
CA LEU A 125 -0.02 1.51 17.30
C LEU A 125 -0.39 1.90 15.86
N SER A 126 0.59 2.22 15.02
CA SER A 126 0.33 2.69 13.65
C SER A 126 -0.09 1.55 12.72
N ALA A 127 -1.02 1.82 11.81
CA ALA A 127 -1.46 0.87 10.79
C ALA A 127 -0.30 0.30 9.96
N PRO A 128 0.76 1.06 9.59
CA PRO A 128 1.92 0.51 8.91
C PRO A 128 2.65 -0.60 9.69
N VAL A 129 2.88 -0.43 10.99
CA VAL A 129 3.55 -1.46 11.81
C VAL A 129 2.62 -2.64 12.06
N GLN A 130 1.35 -2.39 12.37
CA GLN A 130 0.36 -3.46 12.50
C GLN A 130 0.21 -4.26 11.19
N SER A 131 0.33 -3.60 10.04
CA SER A 131 0.37 -4.26 8.73
C SER A 131 1.67 -5.05 8.55
N ASN A 132 2.83 -4.56 8.98
CA ASN A 132 4.07 -5.35 8.92
C ASN A 132 3.98 -6.63 9.78
N LEU A 133 3.39 -6.55 10.97
CA LEU A 133 3.13 -7.71 11.82
C LEU A 133 2.11 -8.67 11.18
N ARG A 134 0.99 -8.15 10.66
CA ARG A 134 -0.06 -8.98 10.03
C ARG A 134 0.45 -9.73 8.81
N PHE A 135 1.28 -9.10 7.97
CA PHE A 135 1.71 -9.70 6.71
C PHE A 135 3.09 -10.37 6.79
N GLY A 136 3.89 -10.09 7.82
CA GLY A 136 5.25 -10.61 7.92
C GLY A 136 6.17 -9.96 6.88
N GLN A 137 6.07 -8.63 6.76
CA GLN A 137 6.66 -7.89 5.64
C GLN A 137 8.11 -7.49 5.88
N VAL A 138 8.92 -7.52 4.81
CA VAL A 138 10.32 -7.06 4.85
C VAL A 138 10.47 -5.54 4.97
N SER A 139 9.38 -4.81 4.68
CA SER A 139 9.40 -3.36 4.51
C SER A 139 9.87 -2.60 5.76
N VAL A 140 9.58 -3.09 6.96
CA VAL A 140 10.12 -2.52 8.21
C VAL A 140 11.65 -2.56 8.27
N PHE A 141 12.27 -3.64 7.79
CA PHE A 141 13.74 -3.78 7.76
C PHE A 141 14.36 -2.87 6.70
N ILE A 142 13.70 -2.69 5.55
CA ILE A 142 14.12 -1.74 4.51
C ILE A 142 14.15 -0.31 5.07
N VAL A 143 13.12 0.09 5.82
CA VAL A 143 13.05 1.39 6.49
C VAL A 143 14.16 1.51 7.53
N LEU A 144 14.37 0.48 8.35
CA LEU A 144 15.44 0.47 9.36
C LEU A 144 16.82 0.69 8.73
N LEU A 145 17.18 -0.10 7.72
CA LEU A 145 18.48 -0.01 7.04
C LEU A 145 18.70 1.38 6.44
N ALA A 146 17.72 1.88 5.68
CA ALA A 146 17.82 3.19 5.05
C ALA A 146 17.87 4.34 6.07
N LEU A 147 17.12 4.24 7.16
CA LEU A 147 17.09 5.25 8.23
C LEU A 147 18.41 5.29 9.00
N LEU A 148 18.96 4.15 9.41
CA LEU A 148 20.24 4.09 10.13
C LEU A 148 21.38 4.69 9.31
N ASP A 149 21.40 4.42 8.00
CA ASP A 149 22.39 4.96 7.08
C ASP A 149 22.24 6.47 6.89
N ALA A 150 21.04 6.90 6.51
CA ALA A 150 20.78 8.29 6.15
C ALA A 150 20.87 9.24 7.35
N THR A 151 20.58 8.76 8.57
CA THR A 151 20.74 9.51 9.82
C THR A 151 22.18 9.52 10.35
N GLY A 152 23.09 8.76 9.72
CA GLY A 152 24.50 8.70 10.09
C GLY A 152 24.78 7.88 11.36
N ALA A 153 23.88 6.95 11.72
CA ALA A 153 24.11 5.99 12.79
C ALA A 153 25.23 4.99 12.46
N VAL A 154 25.55 4.83 11.17
CA VAL A 154 26.70 4.06 10.69
C VAL A 154 27.97 4.91 10.60
N PRO A 155 29.17 4.30 10.82
CA PRO A 155 30.45 4.98 10.65
C PRO A 155 30.57 5.63 9.27
N ALA A 156 31.24 6.79 9.19
CA ALA A 156 31.32 7.58 7.95
C ALA A 156 31.86 6.81 6.73
N ARG A 157 32.76 5.84 6.96
CA ARG A 157 33.32 4.97 5.91
C ARG A 157 32.32 3.96 5.31
N LEU A 158 31.24 3.65 6.04
CA LEU A 158 30.21 2.68 5.66
C LEU A 158 28.89 3.34 5.23
N ARG A 159 28.80 4.68 5.27
CA ARG A 159 27.60 5.39 4.84
C ARG A 159 27.31 5.12 3.35
N GLY A 160 26.05 4.87 3.04
CA GLY A 160 25.54 4.46 1.75
C GLY A 160 25.35 2.95 1.59
N VAL A 161 26.10 2.13 2.33
CA VAL A 161 26.09 0.66 2.15
C VAL A 161 24.75 0.05 2.53
N LEU A 162 24.15 0.43 3.67
CA LEU A 162 22.88 -0.16 4.10
C LEU A 162 21.73 0.26 3.18
N VAL A 163 21.75 1.49 2.65
CA VAL A 163 20.80 1.91 1.61
C VAL A 163 20.96 1.05 0.35
N GLY A 164 22.20 0.75 -0.06
CA GLY A 164 22.47 -0.08 -1.24
C GLY A 164 21.98 -1.52 -1.07
N VAL A 165 22.24 -2.13 0.10
CA VAL A 165 21.72 -3.45 0.45
C VAL A 165 20.19 -3.43 0.51
N ALA A 166 19.58 -2.43 1.13
CA ALA A 166 18.13 -2.28 1.17
C ALA A 166 17.52 -2.14 -0.24
N ALA A 167 18.18 -1.37 -1.12
CA ALA A 167 17.80 -1.22 -2.51
C ALA A 167 17.88 -2.54 -3.31
N ALA A 168 18.86 -3.40 -2.99
CA ALA A 168 19.00 -4.70 -3.63
C ALA A 168 17.95 -5.71 -3.17
N ILE A 169 17.37 -5.52 -1.97
CA ILE A 169 16.22 -6.31 -1.50
C ILE A 169 14.91 -5.74 -2.06
N LYS A 170 14.80 -4.41 -2.18
CA LYS A 170 13.60 -3.72 -2.68
C LYS A 170 14.02 -2.38 -3.27
N LEU A 171 13.68 -2.10 -4.53
CA LEU A 171 14.24 -0.96 -5.28
C LEU A 171 13.92 0.44 -4.71
N THR A 172 12.90 0.57 -3.86
CA THR A 172 12.38 1.87 -3.38
C THR A 172 13.42 2.81 -2.74
N PRO A 173 14.44 2.35 -1.99
CA PRO A 173 15.49 3.22 -1.44
C PRO A 173 16.44 3.84 -2.46
N LEU A 174 16.42 3.47 -3.76
CA LEU A 174 17.32 4.06 -4.76
C LEU A 174 17.20 5.58 -4.88
N LEU A 175 16.07 6.19 -4.49
CA LEU A 175 15.93 7.65 -4.41
C LEU A 175 16.94 8.29 -3.45
N PHE A 176 17.43 7.56 -2.45
CA PHE A 176 18.48 8.06 -1.54
C PHE A 176 19.81 8.30 -2.26
N VAL A 177 20.10 7.63 -3.38
CA VAL A 177 21.26 7.94 -4.23
C VAL A 177 21.15 9.38 -4.74
N VAL A 178 19.99 9.73 -5.30
CA VAL A 178 19.71 11.08 -5.81
C VAL A 178 19.78 12.10 -4.67
N TYR A 179 19.25 11.76 -3.50
CA TYR A 179 19.39 12.60 -2.31
C TYR A 179 20.86 12.83 -1.92
N PHE A 180 21.68 11.78 -1.83
CA PHE A 180 23.09 11.91 -1.48
C PHE A 180 23.85 12.78 -2.49
N VAL A 181 23.58 12.62 -3.78
CA VAL A 181 24.12 13.50 -4.83
C VAL A 181 23.64 14.95 -4.62
N ALA A 182 22.34 15.16 -4.39
CA ALA A 182 21.75 16.50 -4.21
C ALA A 182 22.32 17.26 -3.00
N VAL A 183 22.77 16.56 -1.96
CA VAL A 183 23.41 17.16 -0.77
C VAL A 183 24.94 17.13 -0.80
N GLY A 184 25.56 16.78 -1.93
CA GLY A 184 27.01 16.76 -2.10
C GLY A 184 27.74 15.58 -1.44
N ARG A 185 27.01 14.55 -1.00
CA ARG A 185 27.55 13.33 -0.38
C ARG A 185 27.87 12.28 -1.45
N TYR A 186 28.71 12.63 -2.43
CA TYR A 186 29.02 11.78 -3.58
C TYR A 186 29.63 10.42 -3.21
N ARG A 187 30.48 10.38 -2.17
CA ARG A 187 31.06 9.12 -1.68
C ARG A 187 30.00 8.16 -1.14
N ASP A 188 28.94 8.69 -0.51
CA ASP A 188 27.86 7.87 0.04
C ASP A 188 26.96 7.37 -1.09
N ALA A 189 26.67 8.22 -2.08
CA ALA A 189 25.98 7.82 -3.31
C ALA A 189 26.74 6.69 -4.05
N ALA A 190 28.04 6.84 -4.23
CA ALA A 190 28.89 5.84 -4.88
C ALA A 190 28.89 4.51 -4.11
N ARG A 191 28.98 4.54 -2.78
CA ARG A 191 28.90 3.33 -1.94
C ARG A 191 27.52 2.67 -2.01
N THR A 192 26.44 3.46 -2.08
CA THR A 192 25.09 2.92 -2.28
C THR A 192 24.99 2.18 -3.60
N VAL A 193 25.43 2.80 -4.70
CA VAL A 193 25.42 2.17 -6.03
C VAL A 193 26.31 0.93 -6.03
N ALA A 194 27.51 1.00 -5.47
CA ALA A 194 28.43 -0.13 -5.40
C ALA A 194 27.87 -1.30 -4.59
N ALA A 195 27.28 -1.05 -3.42
CA ALA A 195 26.66 -2.09 -2.60
C ALA A 195 25.43 -2.71 -3.30
N PHE A 196 24.59 -1.88 -3.93
CA PHE A 196 23.45 -2.36 -4.72
C PHE A 196 23.89 -3.28 -5.87
N LEU A 197 24.89 -2.85 -6.66
CA LEU A 197 25.43 -3.63 -7.76
C LEU A 197 26.13 -4.91 -7.28
N ALA A 198 26.91 -4.85 -6.19
CA ALA A 198 27.56 -6.02 -5.62
C ALA A 198 26.54 -7.08 -5.18
N CYS A 199 25.47 -6.67 -4.49
CA CYS A 199 24.36 -7.55 -4.14
C CYS A 199 23.65 -8.11 -5.38
N GLY A 200 23.46 -7.30 -6.42
CA GLY A 200 22.90 -7.74 -7.70
C GLY A 200 23.78 -8.78 -8.40
N VAL A 201 25.10 -8.59 -8.41
CA VAL A 201 26.08 -9.55 -8.96
C VAL A 201 26.05 -10.86 -8.17
N VAL A 202 25.95 -10.81 -6.85
CA VAL A 202 25.76 -12.01 -6.02
C VAL A 202 24.46 -12.73 -6.39
N GLY A 203 23.36 -11.96 -6.57
CA GLY A 203 22.09 -12.50 -7.06
C GLY A 203 22.23 -13.21 -8.41
N LEU A 204 22.91 -12.58 -9.37
CA LEU A 204 23.17 -13.13 -10.70
C LEU A 204 24.07 -14.38 -10.67
N ALA A 205 25.10 -14.38 -9.83
CA ALA A 205 26.03 -15.49 -9.72
C ALA A 205 25.38 -16.74 -9.11
N VAL A 206 24.47 -16.57 -8.13
CA VAL A 206 23.81 -17.69 -7.44
C VAL A 206 22.51 -18.11 -8.15
N LEU A 207 21.74 -17.15 -8.67
CA LEU A 207 20.44 -17.36 -9.31
C LEU A 207 20.40 -16.68 -10.70
N PRO A 208 21.15 -17.19 -11.70
CA PRO A 208 21.31 -16.52 -12.98
C PRO A 208 20.00 -16.44 -13.77
N ALA A 209 19.24 -17.54 -13.86
CA ALA A 209 17.97 -17.58 -14.58
C ALA A 209 16.95 -16.60 -13.95
N GLU A 210 16.79 -16.64 -12.63
CA GLU A 210 15.89 -15.74 -11.91
C GLU A 210 16.31 -14.27 -12.06
N SER A 211 17.62 -14.00 -12.08
CA SER A 211 18.11 -12.64 -12.33
C SER A 211 17.77 -12.14 -13.72
N LEU A 212 17.89 -12.98 -14.75
CA LEU A 212 17.47 -12.61 -16.10
C LEU A 212 15.96 -12.32 -16.11
N THR A 213 15.13 -13.27 -15.66
CA THR A 213 13.67 -13.12 -15.60
C THR A 213 13.23 -11.87 -14.83
N TYR A 214 13.88 -11.56 -13.70
CA TYR A 214 13.54 -10.37 -12.92
C TYR A 214 13.76 -9.08 -13.70
N TRP A 215 14.95 -8.92 -14.26
CA TRP A 215 15.37 -7.66 -14.90
C TRP A 215 14.76 -7.46 -16.29
N THR A 216 14.39 -8.53 -17.00
CA THR A 216 13.75 -8.45 -18.32
C THR A 216 12.22 -8.36 -18.26
N GLU A 217 11.59 -9.09 -17.32
CA GLU A 217 10.14 -9.31 -17.31
C GLU A 217 9.50 -8.89 -15.99
N ALA A 218 9.85 -9.55 -14.87
CA ALA A 218 9.07 -9.47 -13.63
C ALA A 218 8.99 -8.05 -13.05
N VAL A 219 10.06 -7.24 -13.20
CA VAL A 219 10.08 -5.85 -12.72
C VAL A 219 9.13 -4.92 -13.50
N ARG A 220 8.80 -5.27 -14.75
CA ARG A 220 7.92 -4.47 -15.63
C ARG A 220 6.46 -4.85 -15.49
N GLU A 221 6.19 -6.10 -15.14
CA GLU A 221 4.84 -6.67 -15.11
C GLU A 221 4.16 -6.43 -13.75
N THR A 222 3.82 -5.18 -13.49
CA THR A 222 3.18 -4.76 -12.22
C THR A 222 1.77 -5.30 -12.02
N SER A 223 1.11 -5.79 -13.08
CA SER A 223 -0.20 -6.46 -13.04
C SER A 223 -0.18 -7.75 -12.21
N ARG A 224 0.98 -8.41 -12.08
CA ARG A 224 1.16 -9.64 -11.27
C ARG A 224 0.95 -9.40 -9.78
N ILE A 225 1.20 -8.18 -9.31
CA ILE A 225 1.23 -7.79 -7.89
C ILE A 225 -0.20 -7.77 -7.30
N GLY A 226 -1.23 -7.88 -8.13
CA GLY A 226 -2.63 -7.86 -7.76
C GLY A 226 -3.29 -6.53 -8.06
N ASN A 227 -4.42 -6.24 -7.42
CA ASN A 227 -5.17 -5.04 -7.74
C ASN A 227 -4.55 -3.77 -7.15
N LEU A 228 -3.95 -2.98 -8.05
CA LEU A 228 -3.27 -1.73 -7.71
C LEU A 228 -4.24 -0.60 -7.32
N ALA A 229 -5.52 -0.66 -7.68
CA ALA A 229 -6.54 0.27 -7.20
C ALA A 229 -6.98 -0.02 -5.76
N SER A 230 -6.46 -1.08 -5.13
CA SER A 230 -6.89 -1.50 -3.81
C SER A 230 -6.76 -0.41 -2.75
N LEU A 231 -7.72 -0.33 -1.81
CA LEU A 231 -7.63 0.56 -0.64
C LEU A 231 -6.40 0.26 0.23
N GLY A 232 -5.86 -0.97 0.14
CA GLY A 232 -4.57 -1.30 0.74
C GLY A 232 -3.41 -0.54 0.11
N ASN A 233 -3.48 -0.22 -1.19
CA ASN A 233 -2.49 0.54 -1.95
C ASN A 233 -2.75 2.05 -1.84
N GLN A 234 -1.96 2.70 -1.00
CA GLN A 234 -2.01 4.12 -0.69
C GLN A 234 -0.94 4.91 -1.47
N SER A 235 -0.61 4.47 -2.69
CA SER A 235 0.25 5.19 -3.63
C SER A 235 -0.51 6.27 -4.41
N MET A 236 0.24 7.20 -5.01
CA MET A 236 -0.31 8.14 -5.99
C MET A 236 -0.90 7.42 -7.19
N HIS A 237 -0.26 6.34 -7.66
CA HIS A 237 -0.76 5.52 -8.77
C HIS A 237 -2.11 4.87 -8.43
N GLY A 238 -2.21 4.22 -7.26
CA GLY A 238 -3.46 3.63 -6.80
C GLY A 238 -4.59 4.66 -6.63
N MET A 239 -4.25 5.88 -6.17
CA MET A 239 -5.20 6.98 -6.07
C MET A 239 -5.69 7.44 -7.45
N LEU A 240 -4.81 7.58 -8.45
CA LEU A 240 -5.19 7.93 -9.83
C LEU A 240 -6.03 6.84 -10.49
N LEU A 241 -5.75 5.56 -10.21
CA LEU A 241 -6.60 4.44 -10.62
C LEU A 241 -8.00 4.51 -10.01
N ARG A 242 -8.09 4.85 -8.70
CA ARG A 242 -9.38 5.07 -8.03
C ARG A 242 -10.14 6.29 -8.56
N LEU A 243 -9.43 7.31 -9.04
CA LEU A 243 -10.02 8.46 -9.74
C LEU A 243 -10.54 8.11 -11.14
N GLY A 244 -10.22 6.93 -11.68
CA GLY A 244 -10.63 6.54 -13.03
C GLY A 244 -9.88 7.29 -14.13
N VAL A 245 -8.63 7.69 -13.89
CA VAL A 245 -7.78 8.29 -14.93
C VAL A 245 -7.64 7.32 -16.10
N ASP A 246 -7.82 7.83 -17.31
CA ASP A 246 -7.72 7.06 -18.54
C ASP A 246 -6.38 6.29 -18.64
N PRO A 247 -6.39 5.00 -19.01
CA PRO A 247 -5.17 4.19 -19.08
C PRO A 247 -4.07 4.75 -19.99
N ALA A 248 -4.40 5.49 -21.06
CA ALA A 248 -3.41 6.09 -21.95
C ALA A 248 -2.73 7.31 -21.31
N ALA A 249 -3.47 8.08 -20.50
CA ALA A 249 -2.94 9.26 -19.80
C ALA A 249 -2.25 8.93 -18.46
N LEU A 250 -2.64 7.82 -17.81
CA LEU A 250 -2.22 7.45 -16.46
C LEU A 250 -0.68 7.42 -16.27
N PRO A 251 0.12 6.76 -17.13
CA PRO A 251 1.58 6.71 -16.93
C PRO A 251 2.23 8.10 -16.95
N GLY A 252 1.84 8.95 -17.90
CA GLY A 252 2.38 10.30 -18.04
C GLY A 252 2.00 11.21 -16.88
N LEU A 253 0.72 11.18 -16.47
CA LEU A 253 0.23 11.96 -15.33
C LEU A 253 0.89 11.51 -14.02
N TRP A 254 1.00 10.20 -13.81
CA TRP A 254 1.66 9.65 -12.63
C TRP A 254 3.14 10.02 -12.58
N ALA A 255 3.87 9.88 -13.70
CA ALA A 255 5.29 10.25 -13.79
C ALA A 255 5.50 11.75 -13.50
N ALA A 256 4.67 12.62 -14.08
CA ALA A 256 4.73 14.06 -13.82
C ALA A 256 4.46 14.39 -12.35
N LEU A 257 3.43 13.78 -11.75
CA LEU A 257 3.09 13.97 -10.34
C LEU A 257 4.24 13.51 -9.43
N VAL A 258 4.79 12.32 -9.66
CA VAL A 258 5.93 11.78 -8.90
C VAL A 258 7.17 12.65 -9.06
N ALA A 259 7.46 13.14 -10.27
CA ALA A 259 8.58 14.03 -10.54
C ALA A 259 8.47 15.33 -9.74
N VAL A 260 7.28 15.94 -9.68
CA VAL A 260 7.03 17.14 -8.87
C VAL A 260 7.19 16.84 -7.37
N LEU A 261 6.53 15.78 -6.88
CA LEU A 261 6.60 15.42 -5.45
C LEU A 261 8.03 15.12 -5.01
N CYS A 262 8.76 14.30 -5.76
CA CYS A 262 10.14 13.92 -5.46
C CYS A 262 11.10 15.10 -5.63
N GLY A 263 10.97 15.89 -6.71
CA GLY A 263 11.80 17.05 -6.95
C GLY A 263 11.68 18.08 -5.82
N VAL A 264 10.45 18.42 -5.42
CA VAL A 264 10.22 19.34 -4.30
C VAL A 264 10.72 18.75 -2.98
N ALA A 265 10.45 17.48 -2.70
CA ALA A 265 10.92 16.81 -1.49
C ALA A 265 12.46 16.77 -1.41
N LEU A 266 13.16 16.51 -2.52
CA LEU A 266 14.63 16.49 -2.60
C LEU A 266 15.22 17.88 -2.39
N LEU A 267 14.65 18.93 -3.00
CA LEU A 267 15.08 20.31 -2.80
C LEU A 267 14.93 20.73 -1.33
N ARG A 268 13.82 20.34 -0.69
CA ARG A 268 13.58 20.57 0.74
C ARG A 268 14.53 19.74 1.61
N ALA A 269 14.77 18.48 1.27
CA ALA A 269 15.69 17.61 1.97
C ALA A 269 17.12 18.16 1.92
N ARG A 270 17.53 18.72 0.78
CA ARG A 270 18.80 19.44 0.64
C ARG A 270 18.88 20.65 1.56
N HIS A 271 17.83 21.47 1.61
CA HIS A 271 17.79 22.61 2.53
C HIS A 271 17.83 22.17 4.00
N LEU A 272 17.07 21.14 4.38
CA LEU A 272 17.07 20.57 5.74
C LEU A 272 18.45 20.03 6.12
N ALA A 273 19.12 19.32 5.21
CA ALA A 273 20.47 18.82 5.43
C ALA A 273 21.48 19.96 5.62
N GLY A 274 21.43 20.99 4.78
CA GLY A 274 22.26 22.20 4.91
C GLY A 274 22.00 22.99 6.20
N ALA A 275 20.78 22.93 6.73
CA ALA A 275 20.40 23.52 8.02
C ALA A 275 20.73 22.63 9.23
N GLY A 276 21.57 21.59 9.07
CA GLY A 276 21.96 20.70 10.17
C GLY A 276 20.86 19.75 10.65
N ARG A 277 19.83 19.48 9.82
CA ARG A 277 18.70 18.58 10.14
C ARG A 277 18.67 17.34 9.23
N PRO A 278 19.75 16.54 9.15
CA PRO A 278 19.83 15.39 8.25
C PRO A 278 18.77 14.31 8.55
N GLY A 279 18.36 14.14 9.81
CA GLY A 279 17.29 13.19 10.16
C GLY A 279 15.92 13.59 9.60
N HIS A 280 15.59 14.88 9.56
CA HIS A 280 14.38 15.36 8.91
C HIS A 280 14.47 15.20 7.39
N ALA A 281 15.63 15.49 6.80
CA ALA A 281 15.87 15.29 5.38
C ALA A 281 15.67 13.81 4.98
N ALA A 282 16.26 12.88 5.73
CA ALA A 282 16.13 11.44 5.50
C ALA A 282 14.66 10.97 5.57
N VAL A 283 13.91 11.39 6.59
CA VAL A 283 12.50 11.03 6.71
C VAL A 283 11.65 11.61 5.57
N LEU A 284 11.94 12.83 5.11
CA LEU A 284 11.24 13.44 3.98
C LEU A 284 11.52 12.69 2.67
N VAL A 285 12.78 12.31 2.41
CA VAL A 285 13.16 11.47 1.26
C VAL A 285 12.49 10.10 1.35
N GLY A 286 12.45 9.50 2.54
CA GLY A 286 11.71 8.27 2.79
C GLY A 286 10.22 8.39 2.43
N CYS A 287 9.56 9.50 2.78
CA CYS A 287 8.19 9.76 2.36
C CYS A 287 8.06 9.92 0.83
N ALA A 288 9.04 10.55 0.18
CA ALA A 288 9.09 10.63 -1.28
C ALA A 288 9.22 9.25 -1.94
N THR A 289 9.95 8.29 -1.35
CA THR A 289 9.99 6.90 -1.86
C THR A 289 8.61 6.23 -1.86
N VAL A 290 7.78 6.52 -0.84
CA VAL A 290 6.40 6.04 -0.75
C VAL A 290 5.50 6.69 -1.79
N ALA A 291 5.70 7.99 -2.07
CA ALA A 291 4.97 8.69 -3.13
C ALA A 291 5.37 8.21 -4.54
N ALA A 292 6.66 7.93 -4.73
CA ALA A 292 7.24 7.51 -6.01
C ALA A 292 6.92 6.07 -6.40
N SER A 293 6.62 5.20 -5.42
CA SER A 293 6.29 3.82 -5.72
C SER A 293 4.90 3.73 -6.38
N PRO A 294 4.73 2.96 -7.47
CA PRO A 294 3.41 2.67 -8.03
C PRO A 294 2.56 1.79 -7.10
N VAL A 295 3.21 1.15 -6.12
CA VAL A 295 2.56 0.31 -5.11
C VAL A 295 3.10 0.66 -3.72
N SER A 296 2.24 1.29 -2.91
CA SER A 296 2.51 1.69 -1.54
C SER A 296 1.47 1.09 -0.61
N TRP A 297 1.63 -0.20 -0.34
CA TRP A 297 0.82 -0.90 0.66
C TRP A 297 0.96 -0.22 2.03
N THR A 298 -0.02 -0.43 2.91
CA THR A 298 -0.01 0.14 4.27
C THR A 298 1.32 -0.13 5.00
N HIS A 299 1.88 -1.34 4.90
CA HIS A 299 3.17 -1.69 5.51
C HIS A 299 4.40 -0.97 4.91
N HIS A 300 4.29 -0.27 3.78
CA HIS A 300 5.35 0.60 3.23
C HIS A 300 5.38 1.99 3.89
N GLN A 301 4.32 2.38 4.61
CA GLN A 301 4.09 3.77 5.02
C GLN A 301 4.64 4.13 6.41
N ILE A 302 5.71 3.48 6.87
CA ILE A 302 6.35 3.82 8.17
C ILE A 302 6.93 5.25 8.13
N TRP A 303 7.50 5.69 7.01
CA TRP A 303 8.11 7.02 6.86
C TRP A 303 7.17 8.18 7.23
N PRO A 304 5.91 8.23 6.73
CA PRO A 304 4.93 9.21 7.19
C PRO A 304 4.65 9.21 8.68
N VAL A 305 4.72 8.06 9.37
CA VAL A 305 4.57 8.00 10.84
C VAL A 305 5.75 8.72 11.51
N LEU A 306 6.97 8.48 11.03
CA LEU A 306 8.18 9.19 11.50
C LEU A 306 8.04 10.69 11.27
N ALA A 307 7.53 11.09 10.11
CA ALA A 307 7.31 12.49 9.80
C ALA A 307 6.24 13.14 10.69
N ALA A 308 5.15 12.43 10.97
CA ALA A 308 4.11 12.89 11.89
C ALA A 308 4.70 13.17 13.28
N MET A 309 5.54 12.27 13.79
CA MET A 309 6.22 12.46 15.08
C MET A 309 7.19 13.65 15.06
N LEU A 310 7.95 13.85 13.97
CA LEU A 310 8.80 15.02 13.80
C LEU A 310 8.01 16.34 13.74
N LEU A 311 6.81 16.33 13.15
CA LEU A 311 5.89 17.48 13.15
C LEU A 311 5.34 17.78 14.55
N VAL A 312 4.92 16.74 15.30
CA VAL A 312 4.44 16.86 16.69
C VAL A 312 5.54 17.40 17.62
N GLY A 313 6.78 16.95 17.44
CA GLY A 313 7.94 17.45 18.17
C GLY A 313 8.41 18.85 17.74
N GLY A 314 7.83 19.41 16.68
CA GLY A 314 8.18 20.72 16.16
C GLY A 314 7.68 21.91 17.01
N VAL A 315 8.18 23.09 16.67
CA VAL A 315 7.74 24.38 17.25
C VAL A 315 6.56 24.94 16.46
N GLY A 316 5.50 25.33 17.18
CA GLY A 316 4.30 25.98 16.64
C GLY A 316 3.08 25.06 16.60
N VAL A 317 1.92 25.59 17.02
CA VAL A 317 0.66 24.84 17.13
C VAL A 317 0.24 24.21 15.80
N ALA A 318 0.35 24.95 14.69
CA ALA A 318 -0.01 24.45 13.37
C ALA A 318 0.76 23.18 12.97
N ARG A 319 2.07 23.11 13.26
CA ARG A 319 2.89 21.93 12.97
C ARG A 319 2.48 20.75 13.84
N ARG A 320 2.20 21.00 15.13
CA ARG A 320 1.76 19.96 16.07
C ARG A 320 0.41 19.39 15.67
N VAL A 321 -0.53 20.24 15.28
CA VAL A 321 -1.86 19.83 14.78
C VAL A 321 -1.70 19.04 13.48
N ALA A 322 -0.91 19.52 12.52
CA ALA A 322 -0.66 18.77 11.27
C ALA A 322 -0.02 17.40 11.53
N GLY A 323 0.95 17.34 12.46
CA GLY A 323 1.56 16.09 12.89
C GLY A 323 0.56 15.15 13.58
N ALA A 324 -0.31 15.66 14.45
CA ALA A 324 -1.33 14.87 15.12
C ALA A 324 -2.36 14.32 14.12
N VAL A 325 -2.84 15.14 13.19
CA VAL A 325 -3.77 14.73 12.13
C VAL A 325 -3.14 13.64 11.25
N LEU A 326 -1.87 13.83 10.85
CA LEU A 326 -1.16 12.82 10.07
C LEU A 326 -0.98 11.53 10.86
N LEU A 327 -0.65 11.61 12.16
CA LEU A 327 -0.51 10.43 13.01
C LEU A 327 -1.83 9.67 13.15
N VAL A 328 -2.94 10.36 13.40
CA VAL A 328 -4.29 9.78 13.45
C VAL A 328 -4.61 9.07 12.13
N THR A 329 -4.29 9.69 11.00
CA THR A 329 -4.47 9.10 9.65
C THR A 329 -3.58 7.86 9.42
N MET A 330 -2.43 7.79 10.09
CA MET A 330 -1.54 6.63 10.04
C MET A 330 -1.90 5.54 11.05
N VAL A 331 -2.70 5.83 12.07
CA VAL A 331 -3.21 4.85 13.04
C VAL A 331 -4.52 4.23 12.54
N PHE A 332 -5.45 5.06 12.08
CA PHE A 332 -6.78 4.62 11.65
C PHE A 332 -6.90 4.59 10.13
N SER A 333 -7.73 3.68 9.60
CA SER A 333 -8.18 3.75 8.21
C SER A 333 -9.41 4.64 8.15
N LEU A 334 -9.22 5.93 7.86
CA LEU A 334 -10.31 6.91 7.92
C LEU A 334 -11.48 6.54 7.01
N GLY A 335 -11.20 6.06 5.78
CA GLY A 335 -12.24 5.58 4.87
C GLY A 335 -13.06 4.41 5.42
N VAL A 336 -12.47 3.52 6.23
CA VAL A 336 -13.22 2.41 6.85
C VAL A 336 -13.98 2.89 8.08
N LEU A 337 -13.31 3.67 8.94
CA LEU A 337 -13.86 4.15 10.20
C LEU A 337 -15.06 5.09 9.99
N LEU A 338 -14.99 5.93 8.95
CA LEU A 338 -15.97 6.98 8.68
C LEU A 338 -16.89 6.65 7.51
N ALA A 339 -16.75 5.48 6.86
CA ALA A 339 -17.68 5.02 5.84
C ALA A 339 -19.16 5.08 6.28
N PRO A 340 -19.54 4.64 7.51
CA PRO A 340 -20.94 4.66 7.93
C PRO A 340 -21.57 6.06 8.04
N VAL A 341 -20.73 7.10 8.16
CA VAL A 341 -21.17 8.50 8.33
C VAL A 341 -20.81 9.36 7.12
N SER A 342 -20.18 8.77 6.10
CA SER A 342 -19.79 9.47 4.87
C SER A 342 -21.00 9.60 3.95
N THR A 343 -21.54 10.80 3.85
CA THR A 343 -22.77 11.07 3.09
C THR A 343 -22.53 11.40 1.62
N ARG A 344 -21.26 11.55 1.19
CA ARG A 344 -20.90 11.95 -0.18
C ARG A 344 -19.74 11.10 -0.73
N PRO A 345 -19.82 10.61 -1.99
CA PRO A 345 -18.74 9.84 -2.61
C PRO A 345 -17.38 10.55 -2.63
N GLY A 346 -17.39 11.86 -2.89
CA GLY A 346 -16.17 12.69 -2.86
C GLY A 346 -15.49 12.72 -1.49
N VAL A 347 -16.27 12.82 -0.42
CA VAL A 347 -15.75 12.77 0.96
C VAL A 347 -15.18 11.39 1.26
N GLN A 348 -15.89 10.32 0.89
CA GLN A 348 -15.41 8.95 1.07
C GLN A 348 -14.07 8.73 0.36
N PHE A 349 -13.93 9.20 -0.88
CA PHE A 349 -12.68 9.11 -1.63
C PHE A 349 -11.52 9.80 -0.90
N LEU A 350 -11.73 11.02 -0.37
CA LEU A 350 -10.69 11.73 0.39
C LEU A 350 -10.27 10.96 1.64
N LEU A 351 -11.23 10.37 2.35
CA LEU A 351 -10.97 9.57 3.56
C LEU A 351 -10.22 8.27 3.24
N GLU A 352 -10.58 7.62 2.12
CA GLU A 352 -9.92 6.41 1.60
C GLU A 352 -8.49 6.67 1.11
N ASN A 353 -8.19 7.89 0.65
CA ASN A 353 -6.88 8.30 0.15
C ASN A 353 -6.11 9.21 1.12
N ALA A 354 -6.60 9.39 2.34
CA ALA A 354 -6.05 10.35 3.29
C ALA A 354 -4.56 10.14 3.58
N ARG A 355 -4.08 8.88 3.61
CA ARG A 355 -2.64 8.59 3.79
C ARG A 355 -1.82 9.05 2.60
N ALA A 356 -2.29 8.74 1.39
CA ALA A 356 -1.65 9.13 0.14
C ALA A 356 -1.56 10.67 0.03
N LEU A 357 -2.67 11.37 0.31
CA LEU A 357 -2.74 12.83 0.35
C LEU A 357 -1.83 13.42 1.44
N GLY A 358 -1.75 12.79 2.61
CA GLY A 358 -0.83 13.17 3.69
C GLY A 358 0.64 13.08 3.27
N VAL A 359 1.03 12.01 2.57
CA VAL A 359 2.39 11.86 2.02
C VAL A 359 2.68 12.92 0.96
N ALA A 360 1.75 13.17 0.03
CA ALA A 360 1.91 14.20 -1.00
C ALA A 360 2.07 15.59 -0.37
N THR A 361 1.21 15.93 0.59
CA THR A 361 1.27 17.19 1.33
C THR A 361 2.60 17.35 2.05
N LEU A 362 3.09 16.28 2.70
CA LEU A 362 4.38 16.30 3.37
C LEU A 362 5.54 16.52 2.38
N CYS A 363 5.53 15.88 1.21
CA CYS A 363 6.54 16.08 0.17
C CYS A 363 6.56 17.54 -0.31
N LEU A 364 5.38 18.15 -0.48
CA LEU A 364 5.23 19.53 -0.97
C LEU A 364 5.52 20.59 0.09
N ALA A 365 5.11 20.37 1.35
CA ALA A 365 5.18 21.36 2.43
C ALA A 365 6.39 21.18 3.37
N GLY A 366 6.96 19.96 3.44
CA GLY A 366 8.00 19.58 4.39
C GLY A 366 7.57 19.75 5.85
N PHE A 367 8.53 20.05 6.73
CA PHE A 367 8.29 20.27 8.17
C PHE A 367 7.94 21.74 8.53
N GLY A 368 7.38 22.50 7.59
CA GLY A 368 6.76 23.80 7.83
C GLY A 368 7.43 25.01 7.20
N GLY A 369 7.30 25.14 5.87
CA GLY A 369 7.48 26.42 5.17
C GLY A 369 7.13 26.33 3.69
N VAL A 370 6.24 27.21 3.21
CA VAL A 370 6.25 27.65 1.79
C VAL A 370 7.57 28.41 1.63
N ALA A 371 8.54 28.02 0.82
CA ALA A 371 8.52 27.97 -0.63
C ALA A 371 9.80 27.28 -1.11
N VAL A 372 9.73 26.55 -2.22
CA VAL A 372 10.94 26.21 -3.02
C VAL A 372 11.02 27.04 -4.31
N ALA A 373 10.03 27.87 -4.62
CA ALA A 373 10.02 28.66 -5.86
C ALA A 373 10.69 30.04 -5.78
N ALA A 374 11.44 30.38 -4.72
CA ALA A 374 11.95 31.75 -4.52
C ALA A 374 13.48 31.88 -4.43
N THR A 375 14.26 30.93 -4.93
CA THR A 375 15.73 31.04 -4.93
C THR A 375 16.29 31.80 -6.13
N ARG A 376 15.69 32.95 -6.50
CA ARG A 376 16.36 33.99 -7.31
C ARG A 376 15.66 35.34 -7.41
N VAL A 377 14.38 35.47 -7.06
CA VAL A 377 13.72 36.79 -7.06
C VAL A 377 13.58 37.30 -5.65
N ARG A 378 14.49 38.23 -5.33
CA ARG A 378 14.47 39.15 -4.21
C ARG A 378 13.19 40.01 -4.29
N ARG A 379 12.01 39.47 -3.93
CA ARG A 379 10.80 40.27 -3.70
C ARG A 379 10.03 39.78 -2.47
N ARG A 380 9.75 40.76 -1.60
CA ARG A 380 9.00 40.72 -0.34
C ARG A 380 7.60 40.12 -0.50
N ALA A 381 7.46 38.80 -0.55
CA ALA A 381 6.20 38.14 -0.23
C ALA A 381 6.29 37.61 1.20
N THR A 382 5.46 38.12 2.11
CA THR A 382 5.41 37.65 3.48
C THR A 382 5.04 36.15 3.52
N PRO A 383 5.73 35.32 4.32
CA PRO A 383 5.53 33.86 4.36
C PRO A 383 4.08 33.46 4.67
N VAL A 384 3.33 34.34 5.35
CA VAL A 384 1.90 34.22 5.62
C VAL A 384 1.07 34.15 4.33
N ARG A 385 1.32 35.01 3.34
CA ARG A 385 0.54 35.05 2.08
C ARG A 385 0.79 33.84 1.19
N ALA A 386 2.01 33.32 1.20
CA ALA A 386 2.36 32.11 0.45
C ALA A 386 1.78 30.84 1.11
N GLY A 387 1.82 30.77 2.46
CA GLY A 387 1.13 29.77 3.26
C GLY A 387 -0.38 29.75 3.04
N LEU A 388 -1.00 30.94 3.02
CA LEU A 388 -2.42 31.09 2.77
C LEU A 388 -2.81 30.63 1.37
N ARG A 389 -1.99 30.91 0.33
CA ARG A 389 -2.23 30.46 -1.06
C ARG A 389 -2.15 28.94 -1.20
N VAL A 390 -1.14 28.29 -0.63
CA VAL A 390 -1.05 26.82 -0.65
C VAL A 390 -2.19 26.18 0.14
N ALA A 391 -2.53 26.75 1.31
CA ALA A 391 -3.66 26.28 2.11
C ALA A 391 -4.99 26.47 1.37
N THR A 392 -5.22 27.62 0.72
CA THR A 392 -6.44 27.86 -0.06
C THR A 392 -6.51 27.00 -1.31
N THR A 393 -5.41 26.78 -2.03
CA THR A 393 -5.40 25.84 -3.18
C THR A 393 -5.61 24.39 -2.73
N ALA A 394 -5.01 23.97 -1.60
CA ALA A 394 -5.22 22.62 -1.05
C ALA A 394 -6.66 22.45 -0.55
N VAL A 395 -7.20 23.44 0.18
CA VAL A 395 -8.60 23.44 0.64
C VAL A 395 -9.56 23.50 -0.54
N ALA A 396 -9.28 24.29 -1.58
CA ALA A 396 -10.09 24.35 -2.79
C ALA A 396 -10.04 23.04 -3.60
N ALA A 397 -8.87 22.40 -3.70
CA ALA A 397 -8.74 21.09 -4.33
C ALA A 397 -9.48 20.00 -3.53
N LEU A 398 -9.33 19.98 -2.20
CA LEU A 398 -10.07 19.07 -1.33
C LEU A 398 -11.59 19.33 -1.40
N ALA A 399 -12.01 20.60 -1.39
CA ALA A 399 -13.41 20.98 -1.53
C ALA A 399 -13.97 20.60 -2.91
N PHE A 400 -13.18 20.75 -3.98
CA PHE A 400 -13.52 20.29 -5.32
C PHE A 400 -13.75 18.77 -5.30
N PHE A 401 -12.79 17.98 -4.83
CA PHE A 401 -12.93 16.53 -4.73
C PHE A 401 -14.07 16.10 -3.79
N ALA A 402 -14.38 16.86 -2.74
CA ALA A 402 -15.48 16.56 -1.82
C ALA A 402 -16.88 16.79 -2.42
N VAL A 403 -16.98 17.59 -3.48
CA VAL A 403 -18.25 17.99 -4.11
C VAL A 403 -18.45 17.35 -5.50
N GLN A 404 -17.38 16.87 -6.15
CA GLN A 404 -17.49 16.20 -7.45
C GLN A 404 -18.05 14.76 -7.32
N PRO A 405 -18.88 14.31 -8.28
CA PRO A 405 -19.22 12.90 -8.43
C PRO A 405 -17.98 12.16 -8.97
N LEU A 406 -17.19 11.55 -8.08
CA LEU A 406 -15.97 10.85 -8.49
C LEU A 406 -16.28 9.48 -9.10
N PRO A 407 -15.48 9.02 -10.10
CA PRO A 407 -15.73 7.77 -10.79
C PRO A 407 -15.51 6.55 -9.90
N ALA A 408 -16.13 5.47 -10.34
CA ALA A 408 -16.58 4.38 -9.49
C ALA A 408 -15.91 3.02 -9.81
N GLY A 409 -14.75 3.05 -10.45
CA GLY A 409 -14.14 1.88 -11.09
C GLY A 409 -13.34 0.92 -10.21
N ALA A 410 -13.10 1.25 -8.94
CA ALA A 410 -12.01 0.62 -8.20
C ALA A 410 -12.46 -0.42 -7.17
N ASP A 411 -13.08 -1.51 -7.63
CA ASP A 411 -13.06 -2.74 -6.84
C ASP A 411 -11.76 -3.55 -7.08
N PRO A 412 -10.81 -3.52 -6.13
CA PRO A 412 -10.20 -4.69 -5.52
C PRO A 412 -10.10 -6.06 -6.15
N THR A 413 -11.16 -6.76 -5.85
CA THR A 413 -11.19 -8.19 -5.72
C THR A 413 -11.92 -8.77 -6.90
N PHE A 414 -12.40 -7.89 -7.79
CA PHE A 414 -13.06 -8.22 -9.00
C PHE A 414 -12.29 -9.27 -9.77
N LYS A 415 -12.93 -10.42 -9.87
CA LYS A 415 -12.53 -11.51 -10.74
C LYS A 415 -13.82 -12.05 -11.31
N ALA A 416 -13.91 -12.06 -12.64
CA ALA A 416 -14.87 -12.87 -13.35
C ALA A 416 -14.22 -14.23 -13.66
N TYR A 417 -15.01 -15.29 -13.63
CA TYR A 417 -14.51 -16.67 -13.75
C TYR A 417 -14.70 -17.19 -15.17
N ALA A 418 -13.87 -18.16 -15.55
CA ALA A 418 -13.84 -18.75 -16.88
C ALA A 418 -14.55 -20.11 -16.91
N LEU A 419 -14.71 -20.70 -18.11
CA LEU A 419 -15.37 -21.99 -18.29
C LEU A 419 -14.70 -23.10 -17.46
N SER A 420 -13.38 -23.09 -17.31
CA SER A 420 -12.62 -24.06 -16.50
C SER A 420 -12.93 -23.99 -15.00
N ASP A 421 -13.48 -22.87 -14.52
CA ASP A 421 -13.82 -22.66 -13.11
C ASP A 421 -15.21 -23.24 -12.75
N THR A 422 -16.01 -23.65 -13.74
CA THR A 422 -17.42 -24.06 -13.57
C THR A 422 -17.62 -25.32 -12.74
N THR A 423 -16.61 -26.20 -12.70
CA THR A 423 -16.62 -27.41 -11.87
C THR A 423 -16.37 -27.12 -10.39
N ASN A 424 -15.94 -25.91 -10.03
CA ASN A 424 -15.66 -25.53 -8.66
C ASN A 424 -16.94 -25.02 -7.96
N PRO A 425 -17.52 -25.77 -6.99
CA PRO A 425 -18.78 -25.41 -6.34
C PRO A 425 -18.69 -24.14 -5.49
N ARG A 426 -17.47 -23.67 -5.18
CA ARG A 426 -17.26 -22.37 -4.51
C ARG A 426 -17.43 -21.21 -5.47
N TYR A 427 -17.12 -21.39 -6.75
CA TYR A 427 -17.18 -20.33 -7.76
C TYR A 427 -18.52 -20.32 -8.48
N PHE A 428 -19.09 -21.50 -8.69
CA PHE A 428 -20.40 -21.71 -9.31
C PHE A 428 -21.29 -22.51 -8.35
N PHE A 429 -22.04 -21.79 -7.51
CA PHE A 429 -22.98 -22.37 -6.55
C PHE A 429 -24.42 -22.43 -7.07
N VAL A 430 -24.68 -21.81 -8.23
CA VAL A 430 -25.91 -21.82 -9.02
C VAL A 430 -25.68 -22.67 -10.27
N CYS A 431 -26.71 -23.39 -10.73
CA CYS A 431 -26.68 -24.15 -11.99
C CYS A 431 -25.48 -25.12 -12.05
N ARG A 432 -25.46 -26.08 -11.11
CA ARG A 432 -24.40 -27.11 -10.95
C ARG A 432 -24.75 -28.43 -11.67
N ASP A 433 -26.02 -28.60 -12.00
CA ASP A 433 -26.59 -29.74 -12.69
C ASP A 433 -27.86 -29.27 -13.44
N ALA A 434 -28.39 -30.11 -14.34
CA ALA A 434 -29.53 -29.74 -15.17
C ALA A 434 -30.77 -29.32 -14.35
N ALA A 435 -31.00 -29.96 -13.20
CA ALA A 435 -32.14 -29.65 -12.33
C ALA A 435 -32.00 -28.29 -11.64
N SER A 436 -30.82 -27.97 -11.12
CA SER A 436 -30.52 -26.68 -10.49
C SER A 436 -30.42 -25.53 -11.50
N CYS A 437 -30.08 -25.81 -12.76
CA CYS A 437 -30.16 -24.83 -13.84
C CYS A 437 -31.61 -24.48 -14.17
N ALA A 438 -32.50 -25.47 -14.26
CA ALA A 438 -33.93 -25.24 -14.49
C ALA A 438 -34.58 -24.40 -13.38
N ALA A 439 -34.14 -24.55 -12.13
CA ALA A 439 -34.62 -23.73 -11.00
C ALA A 439 -34.25 -22.24 -11.10
N TYR A 440 -33.23 -21.89 -11.90
CA TYR A 440 -32.79 -20.51 -12.13
C TYR A 440 -33.26 -19.94 -13.48
N ASP A 441 -33.90 -20.76 -14.30
CA ASP A 441 -34.50 -20.36 -15.57
C ASP A 441 -35.90 -19.79 -15.35
N SER A 442 -35.94 -18.51 -14.95
CA SER A 442 -37.17 -17.78 -14.61
C SER A 442 -37.75 -16.99 -15.80
N GLY A 443 -37.13 -17.07 -16.98
CA GLY A 443 -37.46 -16.22 -18.13
C GLY A 443 -36.98 -14.77 -18.02
N ALA A 444 -36.41 -14.35 -16.88
CA ALA A 444 -35.81 -13.02 -16.72
C ALA A 444 -34.49 -12.89 -17.50
N PRO A 445 -34.08 -11.67 -17.93
CA PRO A 445 -32.80 -11.47 -18.61
C PRO A 445 -31.59 -11.99 -17.82
N VAL A 446 -31.58 -11.78 -16.51
CA VAL A 446 -30.56 -12.28 -15.58
C VAL A 446 -31.21 -12.75 -14.28
N THR A 447 -30.85 -13.94 -13.83
CA THR A 447 -31.22 -14.49 -12.50
C THR A 447 -29.94 -14.80 -11.75
N PHE A 448 -29.77 -14.28 -10.53
CA PHE A 448 -28.52 -14.43 -9.78
C PHE A 448 -28.73 -14.62 -8.28
N GLY A 449 -27.74 -15.23 -7.63
CA GLY A 449 -27.59 -15.30 -6.18
C GLY A 449 -26.32 -14.60 -5.71
N VAL A 450 -26.31 -14.21 -4.44
CA VAL A 450 -25.19 -13.53 -3.78
C VAL A 450 -24.73 -14.32 -2.56
N ARG A 451 -23.42 -14.48 -2.38
CA ARG A 451 -22.80 -15.02 -1.16
C ARG A 451 -21.73 -14.09 -0.63
N THR A 452 -21.71 -13.88 0.68
CA THR A 452 -20.73 -13.00 1.33
C THR A 452 -19.59 -13.83 1.91
N GLU A 453 -18.37 -13.60 1.44
CA GLU A 453 -17.13 -14.14 2.02
C GLU A 453 -16.44 -13.05 2.89
N PRO A 454 -15.50 -13.39 3.79
CA PRO A 454 -14.90 -12.42 4.73
C PRO A 454 -14.24 -11.18 4.12
N THR A 455 -13.91 -11.20 2.82
CA THR A 455 -13.19 -10.11 2.13
C THR A 455 -13.80 -9.73 0.78
N LYS A 456 -14.91 -10.36 0.38
CA LYS A 456 -15.49 -10.24 -0.95
C LYS A 456 -16.91 -10.76 -0.98
N VAL A 457 -17.67 -10.29 -1.94
CA VAL A 457 -19.03 -10.70 -2.27
C VAL A 457 -18.99 -11.40 -3.61
N ARG A 458 -19.63 -12.55 -3.71
CA ARG A 458 -19.70 -13.34 -4.94
C ARG A 458 -21.11 -13.28 -5.51
N VAL A 459 -21.19 -13.09 -6.81
CA VAL A 459 -22.42 -13.07 -7.59
C VAL A 459 -22.31 -14.15 -8.64
N ASN A 460 -23.28 -15.06 -8.67
CA ASN A 460 -23.33 -16.16 -9.61
C ASN A 460 -24.77 -16.36 -10.09
N GLY A 461 -24.96 -16.61 -11.38
CA GLY A 461 -26.28 -16.64 -11.97
C GLY A 461 -26.31 -17.19 -13.39
N VAL A 462 -27.50 -17.11 -13.98
CA VAL A 462 -27.84 -17.55 -15.34
C VAL A 462 -28.35 -16.34 -16.12
N VAL A 463 -28.08 -16.29 -17.42
CA VAL A 463 -28.62 -15.29 -18.33
C VAL A 463 -29.48 -15.95 -19.41
N SER A 464 -30.56 -15.26 -19.81
CA SER A 464 -31.43 -15.74 -20.90
C SER A 464 -30.78 -15.55 -22.27
N PRO A 465 -31.30 -16.18 -23.34
CA PRO A 465 -30.82 -16.00 -24.72
C PRO A 465 -30.78 -14.54 -25.20
N LEU A 466 -31.60 -13.66 -24.62
CA LEU A 466 -31.69 -12.23 -24.99
C LEU A 466 -30.43 -11.43 -24.62
N VAL A 467 -29.65 -11.91 -23.65
CA VAL A 467 -28.45 -11.20 -23.18
C VAL A 467 -27.25 -11.62 -24.02
N ALA A 468 -26.70 -10.70 -24.81
CA ALA A 468 -25.47 -10.91 -25.57
C ALA A 468 -24.21 -10.50 -24.77
N ARG A 469 -24.36 -9.56 -23.83
CA ARG A 469 -23.25 -9.03 -23.02
C ARG A 469 -23.72 -8.66 -21.62
N LEU A 470 -22.91 -8.98 -20.61
CA LEU A 470 -23.16 -8.63 -19.22
C LEU A 470 -22.01 -7.79 -18.69
N GLU A 471 -22.33 -6.68 -18.03
CA GLU A 471 -21.35 -5.76 -17.46
C GLU A 471 -21.66 -5.42 -16.01
N TYR A 472 -20.62 -5.31 -15.20
CA TYR A 472 -20.72 -4.88 -13.82
C TYR A 472 -19.98 -3.57 -13.61
N HIS A 473 -20.67 -2.61 -12.99
CA HIS A 473 -20.10 -1.36 -12.52
C HIS A 473 -19.98 -1.45 -11.00
N SER A 474 -18.77 -1.34 -10.47
CA SER A 474 -18.52 -1.41 -9.02
C SER A 474 -19.08 -0.22 -8.23
N ALA A 475 -19.38 0.88 -8.92
CA ALA A 475 -20.09 2.04 -8.37
C ALA A 475 -20.70 2.90 -9.53
N PRO A 476 -21.50 3.94 -9.23
CA PRO A 476 -22.09 4.84 -10.23
C PRO A 476 -21.04 5.63 -11.04
N GLY A 477 -21.04 5.48 -12.38
CA GLY A 477 -20.14 6.21 -13.28
C GLY A 477 -18.75 5.60 -13.46
N GLY A 478 -18.50 4.38 -12.98
CA GLY A 478 -17.24 3.66 -13.16
C GLY A 478 -17.19 2.90 -14.50
N PRO A 479 -15.98 2.63 -15.04
CA PRO A 479 -15.83 1.82 -16.24
C PRO A 479 -16.49 0.44 -16.04
N PRO A 480 -17.26 -0.05 -17.02
CA PRO A 480 -17.89 -1.37 -16.94
C PRO A 480 -16.83 -2.46 -16.94
N ARG A 481 -17.07 -3.51 -16.17
CA ARG A 481 -16.31 -4.76 -16.23
C ARG A 481 -17.14 -5.82 -16.91
N ARG A 482 -16.69 -6.29 -18.07
CA ARG A 482 -17.38 -7.35 -18.80
C ARG A 482 -17.28 -8.67 -18.03
N ILE A 483 -18.41 -9.33 -17.87
CA ILE A 483 -18.50 -10.64 -17.24
C ILE A 483 -18.68 -11.69 -18.35
N PRO A 484 -17.82 -12.73 -18.43
CA PRO A 484 -17.97 -13.80 -19.40
C PRO A 484 -19.30 -14.54 -19.20
N LEU A 485 -19.98 -14.83 -20.30
CA LEU A 485 -21.14 -15.71 -20.36
C LEU A 485 -20.64 -17.08 -20.81
N LEU A 486 -20.90 -18.12 -20.02
CA LEU A 486 -20.27 -19.43 -20.14
C LEU A 486 -21.33 -20.51 -20.40
N GLU A 487 -21.11 -21.35 -21.40
CA GLU A 487 -22.00 -22.47 -21.74
C GLU A 487 -21.58 -23.73 -21.00
N ALA A 488 -21.85 -23.76 -19.69
CA ALA A 488 -21.51 -24.92 -18.85
C ALA A 488 -22.49 -26.09 -19.03
N HIS A 489 -23.74 -25.81 -19.40
CA HIS A 489 -24.80 -26.80 -19.63
C HIS A 489 -25.57 -26.49 -20.92
N PRO A 490 -26.07 -27.52 -21.64
CA PRO A 490 -26.85 -27.31 -22.86
C PRO A 490 -28.06 -26.41 -22.61
N GLY A 491 -28.17 -25.31 -23.36
CA GLY A 491 -29.31 -24.38 -23.29
C GLY A 491 -29.24 -23.31 -22.20
N SER A 492 -28.23 -23.32 -21.31
CA SER A 492 -28.10 -22.31 -20.24
C SER A 492 -26.72 -21.66 -20.22
N ARG A 493 -26.69 -20.32 -20.21
CA ARG A 493 -25.45 -19.54 -20.08
C ARG A 493 -25.30 -19.03 -18.66
N VAL A 494 -24.22 -19.41 -18.00
CA VAL A 494 -23.93 -19.04 -16.61
C VAL A 494 -22.87 -17.95 -16.55
N PHE A 495 -22.83 -17.25 -15.42
CA PHE A 495 -21.77 -16.31 -15.11
C PHE A 495 -21.41 -16.35 -13.63
N SER A 496 -20.17 -16.00 -13.31
CA SER A 496 -19.75 -15.80 -11.92
C SER A 496 -18.71 -14.70 -11.85
N PHE A 497 -18.84 -13.83 -10.85
CA PHE A 497 -17.81 -12.88 -10.48
C PHE A 497 -17.79 -12.64 -8.97
N ARG A 498 -16.71 -12.05 -8.48
CA ARG A 498 -16.61 -11.53 -7.11
C ARG A 498 -16.34 -10.03 -7.14
N SER A 499 -16.67 -9.30 -6.09
CA SER A 499 -16.22 -7.91 -5.85
C SER A 499 -16.08 -7.63 -4.36
N ALA A 500 -15.39 -6.57 -3.93
CA ALA A 500 -15.13 -6.30 -2.52
C ALA A 500 -16.42 -5.93 -1.78
N THR A 501 -17.36 -5.32 -2.50
CA THR A 501 -18.68 -4.92 -2.01
C THR A 501 -19.66 -4.82 -3.17
N MET A 502 -20.96 -4.90 -2.88
CA MET A 502 -22.04 -4.67 -3.84
C MET A 502 -22.90 -3.46 -3.49
N THR A 503 -22.59 -2.74 -2.41
CA THR A 503 -23.40 -1.61 -1.91
C THR A 503 -23.74 -0.56 -2.97
N HIS A 504 -22.82 -0.34 -3.91
CA HIS A 504 -22.98 0.62 -5.01
C HIS A 504 -22.93 -0.05 -6.38
N GLY A 505 -22.93 -1.39 -6.41
CA GLY A 505 -22.77 -2.17 -7.63
C GLY A 505 -23.99 -2.05 -8.55
N ARG A 506 -23.76 -2.04 -9.85
CA ARG A 506 -24.81 -2.11 -10.87
C ARG A 506 -24.46 -3.16 -11.92
N LEU A 507 -25.33 -4.13 -12.11
CA LEU A 507 -25.22 -5.14 -13.16
C LEU A 507 -26.10 -4.72 -14.34
N VAL A 508 -25.56 -4.69 -15.56
CA VAL A 508 -26.29 -4.28 -16.76
C VAL A 508 -26.16 -5.38 -17.82
N ALA A 509 -27.31 -5.83 -18.31
CA ALA A 509 -27.42 -6.81 -19.38
C ALA A 509 -27.77 -6.11 -20.70
N TYR A 510 -27.08 -6.48 -21.77
CA TYR A 510 -27.22 -5.87 -23.10
C TYR A 510 -27.62 -6.91 -24.14
N ALA A 511 -28.45 -6.50 -25.10
CA ALA A 511 -28.78 -7.25 -26.30
C ALA A 511 -27.64 -7.21 -27.33
N ALA A 512 -27.79 -7.96 -28.41
CA ALA A 512 -26.78 -8.04 -29.48
C ALA A 512 -26.59 -6.72 -30.24
N ASP A 513 -27.61 -5.87 -30.30
CA ASP A 513 -27.57 -4.52 -30.87
C ASP A 513 -26.90 -3.48 -29.95
N GLY A 514 -26.50 -3.90 -28.74
CA GLY A 514 -25.86 -3.06 -27.74
C GLY A 514 -26.81 -2.28 -26.83
N GLN A 515 -28.13 -2.41 -26.97
CA GLN A 515 -29.10 -1.76 -26.08
C GLN A 515 -29.23 -2.50 -24.74
N PRO A 516 -29.41 -1.79 -23.61
CA PRO A 516 -29.60 -2.41 -22.31
C PRO A 516 -31.00 -3.07 -22.24
N VAL A 517 -31.02 -4.35 -21.91
CA VAL A 517 -32.25 -5.16 -21.76
C VAL A 517 -32.72 -5.16 -20.30
N ALA A 518 -31.78 -5.11 -19.36
CA ALA A 518 -32.07 -5.02 -17.94
C ALA A 518 -30.91 -4.38 -17.17
N THR A 519 -31.26 -3.70 -16.07
CA THR A 519 -30.31 -3.09 -15.14
C THR A 519 -30.71 -3.47 -13.72
N TYR A 520 -29.76 -4.00 -12.94
CA TYR A 520 -29.96 -4.44 -11.57
C TYR A 520 -29.05 -3.64 -10.64
N ALA A 521 -29.64 -2.82 -9.79
CA ALA A 521 -28.92 -1.98 -8.82
C ALA A 521 -29.50 -2.16 -7.43
N GLU A 522 -30.80 -1.90 -7.28
CA GLU A 522 -31.52 -2.07 -6.02
C GLU A 522 -31.63 -3.55 -5.64
N GLU A 523 -31.89 -4.42 -6.62
CA GLU A 523 -31.96 -5.86 -6.45
C GLU A 523 -30.60 -6.44 -6.03
N LEU A 524 -29.52 -5.93 -6.61
CA LEU A 524 -28.16 -6.36 -6.28
C LEU A 524 -27.77 -5.92 -4.86
N ALA A 525 -28.16 -4.71 -4.45
CA ALA A 525 -27.97 -4.22 -3.09
C ALA A 525 -28.83 -4.99 -2.08
N ALA A 526 -30.10 -5.28 -2.39
CA ALA A 526 -31.00 -6.05 -1.54
C ALA A 526 -30.55 -7.50 -1.38
N ALA A 527 -30.10 -8.14 -2.46
CA ALA A 527 -29.53 -9.48 -2.43
C ALA A 527 -28.23 -9.53 -1.62
N PHE A 528 -27.41 -8.47 -1.67
CA PHE A 528 -26.22 -8.37 -0.83
C PHE A 528 -26.56 -8.20 0.66
N ALA A 529 -27.54 -7.37 0.99
CA ALA A 529 -27.97 -7.16 2.39
C ALA A 529 -28.54 -8.43 3.03
N SER A 530 -29.15 -9.31 2.23
CA SER A 530 -29.73 -10.59 2.67
C SER A 530 -28.83 -11.81 2.43
N ALA A 531 -27.60 -11.61 1.93
CA ALA A 531 -26.73 -12.70 1.52
C ALA A 531 -26.26 -13.55 2.71
N PRO A 532 -26.39 -14.88 2.65
CA PRO A 532 -25.86 -15.76 3.68
C PRO A 532 -24.32 -15.72 3.69
N PRO A 533 -23.68 -15.91 4.87
CA PRO A 533 -22.23 -16.10 4.94
C PRO A 533 -21.86 -17.37 4.16
N GLY A 534 -20.88 -17.23 3.26
CA GLY A 534 -20.47 -18.25 2.28
C GLY A 534 -19.26 -19.07 2.68
#